data_AF-B7C8V2-F1
#
_entry.id   AF-B7C8V2-F1
#
_cell.length_a   1.000
_cell.length_b   1.000
_cell.length_c   1.000
_cell.angle_alpha   90.00
_cell.angle_beta   90.00
_cell.angle_gamma   90.00
#
_symmetry.space_group_name_H-M   'P 1'
#
loop_
_entity.id
_entity.type
_entity.pdbx_description
1 polymer ?
#
loop_
_entity_poly.entity_id
_entity_poly.type
_entity_poly.pdbx_seq_one_letter_code
_entity_poly.pdbx_strand_id
1 'polypeptide(L)'
;MKATVFIAYIFLLMYFVVGVAFIYLFVLLVRALKKYIKSEPVRKEKAESAKSLGEVIKRYRTQRKMTQEFVAESLGVTRQAVSKWESGVSQTKGY
;
A
#
# COMPACT_ATOMS: atom_id res chain seq x y z
N MET A 1 6.51 -33.71 -51.26
CA MET A 1 6.17 -34.24 -49.92
C MET A 1 7.19 -33.91 -48.84
N LYS A 2 8.50 -34.20 -49.01
CA LYS A 2 9.49 -33.91 -47.95
C LYS A 2 9.63 -32.41 -47.63
N ALA A 3 9.66 -31.54 -48.65
CA ALA A 3 9.78 -30.09 -48.46
C ALA A 3 8.52 -29.44 -47.85
N THR A 4 7.32 -29.88 -48.24
CA THR A 4 6.05 -29.39 -47.67
C THR A 4 5.91 -29.77 -46.20
N VAL A 5 6.33 -30.99 -45.82
CA VAL A 5 6.37 -31.42 -44.42
C VAL A 5 7.38 -30.60 -43.62
N PHE A 6 8.57 -30.34 -44.18
CA PHE A 6 9.57 -29.48 -43.53
C PHE A 6 9.07 -28.04 -43.28
N ILE A 7 8.40 -27.45 -44.27
CA ILE A 7 7.80 -26.11 -44.15
C ILE A 7 6.69 -26.10 -43.07
N ALA A 8 5.87 -27.15 -42.99
CA ALA A 8 4.84 -27.26 -41.96
C ALA A 8 5.43 -27.28 -40.53
N TYR A 9 6.59 -27.94 -40.33
CA TYR A 9 7.29 -27.90 -39.04
C TYR A 9 7.80 -26.51 -38.68
N ILE A 10 8.29 -25.73 -39.66
CA ILE A 10 8.71 -24.34 -39.42
C ILE A 10 7.52 -23.48 -38.96
N PHE A 11 6.37 -23.60 -39.61
CA PHE A 11 5.16 -22.88 -39.21
C PHE A 11 4.70 -23.29 -37.81
N LEU A 12 4.70 -24.58 -37.49
CA LEU A 12 4.35 -25.07 -36.15
C LEU A 12 5.27 -24.48 -35.07
N LEU A 13 6.59 -24.44 -35.34
CA LEU A 13 7.57 -23.85 -34.43
C LEU A 13 7.35 -22.33 -34.28
N MET A 14 7.04 -21.62 -35.36
CA MET A 14 6.71 -20.20 -35.32
C MET A 14 5.46 -19.92 -34.47
N TYR A 15 4.38 -20.69 -34.65
CA TYR A 15 3.18 -20.57 -33.81
C TYR A 15 3.46 -20.85 -32.34
N PHE A 16 4.33 -21.82 -32.05
CA PHE A 16 4.73 -22.13 -30.69
C PHE A 16 5.46 -20.94 -30.04
N VAL A 17 6.43 -20.33 -30.74
CA VAL A 17 7.16 -19.16 -30.24
C VAL A 17 6.22 -17.97 -29.98
N VAL A 18 5.29 -17.72 -30.90
CA VAL A 18 4.28 -16.66 -30.75
C VAL A 18 3.38 -16.96 -29.54
N GLY A 19 2.93 -18.22 -29.37
CA GLY A 19 2.14 -18.64 -28.22
C GLY A 19 2.84 -18.41 -26.88
N VAL A 20 4.13 -18.76 -26.77
CA VAL A 20 4.94 -18.51 -25.58
C VAL A 20 5.05 -17.00 -25.29
N ALA A 21 5.23 -16.18 -26.32
CA ALA A 21 5.27 -14.72 -26.17
C ALA A 21 3.95 -14.15 -25.63
N PHE A 22 2.81 -14.64 -26.14
CA PHE A 22 1.49 -14.25 -25.62
C PHE A 22 1.28 -14.66 -24.17
N ILE A 23 1.67 -15.88 -23.79
CA ILE A 23 1.59 -16.35 -22.39
C ILE A 23 2.45 -15.46 -21.50
N TYR A 24 3.67 -15.12 -21.94
CA TYR A 24 4.56 -14.24 -21.19
C TYR A 24 3.96 -12.84 -20.98
N LEU A 25 3.38 -12.25 -22.03
CA LEU A 25 2.69 -10.96 -21.95
C LEU A 25 1.53 -11.01 -20.94
N PHE A 26 0.72 -12.08 -20.96
CA PHE A 26 -0.37 -12.27 -20.02
C PHE A 26 0.12 -12.35 -18.57
N VAL A 27 1.19 -13.10 -18.33
CA VAL A 27 1.83 -13.18 -17.00
C VAL A 27 2.31 -11.79 -16.54
N LEU A 28 2.90 -10.99 -17.42
CA LEU A 28 3.31 -9.62 -17.10
C LEU A 28 2.12 -8.73 -16.73
N LEU A 29 1.01 -8.82 -17.47
CA LEU A 29 -0.22 -8.08 -17.15
C LEU A 29 -0.75 -8.47 -15.77
N VAL A 30 -0.85 -9.75 -15.46
CA VAL A 30 -1.31 -10.21 -14.14
C VAL A 30 -0.35 -9.73 -13.03
N ARG A 31 0.97 -9.79 -13.25
CA ARG A 31 1.95 -9.28 -12.28
C ARG A 31 1.82 -7.77 -12.08
N ALA A 32 1.61 -7.01 -13.16
CA ALA A 32 1.42 -5.57 -13.11
C ALA A 32 0.12 -5.21 -12.37
N LEU A 33 -0.99 -5.89 -12.67
CA LEU A 33 -2.27 -5.72 -11.99
C LEU A 33 -2.17 -6.07 -10.50
N LYS A 34 -1.53 -7.20 -10.16
CA LYS A 34 -1.31 -7.58 -8.76
C LYS A 34 -0.46 -6.55 -8.03
N LYS A 35 0.56 -5.98 -8.67
CA LYS A 35 1.37 -4.89 -8.11
C LYS A 35 0.54 -3.62 -7.93
N TYR A 36 -0.27 -3.24 -8.92
CA TYR A 36 -1.14 -2.08 -8.88
C TYR A 36 -2.19 -2.17 -7.75
N ILE A 37 -2.94 -3.27 -7.70
CA ILE A 37 -3.96 -3.55 -6.68
C ILE A 37 -3.34 -3.69 -5.29
N LYS A 38 -2.10 -4.17 -5.16
CA LYS A 38 -1.40 -4.20 -3.86
C LYS A 38 -0.86 -2.82 -3.46
N SER A 39 -0.54 -1.96 -4.43
CA SER A 39 0.02 -0.62 -4.19
C SER A 39 -1.03 0.45 -3.88
N GLU A 40 -2.26 0.31 -4.38
CA GLU A 40 -3.41 1.18 -4.08
C GLU A 40 -3.82 1.21 -2.59
N PRO A 41 -4.10 0.06 -1.93
CA PRO A 41 -4.53 0.02 -0.52
C PRO A 41 -3.37 0.43 0.38
N VAL A 42 -2.13 0.05 0.06
CA VAL A 42 -0.96 0.46 0.84
C VAL A 42 -0.69 1.95 0.70
N ARG A 43 -0.97 2.61 -0.44
CA ARG A 43 -0.79 4.06 -0.57
C ARG A 43 -1.90 4.83 0.14
N LYS A 44 -3.14 4.35 0.13
CA LYS A 44 -4.23 4.94 0.91
C LYS A 44 -4.01 4.73 2.41
N GLU A 45 -3.65 3.52 2.83
CA GLU A 45 -3.36 3.21 4.23
C GLU A 45 -2.07 3.88 4.73
N LYS A 46 -1.04 4.07 3.87
CA LYS A 46 0.15 4.88 4.21
C LYS A 46 -0.11 6.38 4.17
N ALA A 47 -0.95 6.88 3.28
CA ALA A 47 -1.39 8.28 3.32
C ALA A 47 -2.31 8.55 4.52
N GLU A 48 -3.09 7.54 4.94
CA GLU A 48 -3.89 7.58 6.16
C GLU A 48 -3.06 7.36 7.44
N SER A 49 -2.03 6.52 7.44
CA SER A 49 -1.15 6.34 8.61
C SER A 49 -0.01 7.36 8.67
N ALA A 50 0.22 8.10 7.58
CA ALA A 50 0.90 9.39 7.59
C ALA A 50 -0.03 10.54 8.05
N LYS A 51 -1.30 10.28 8.41
CA LYS A 51 -2.14 11.29 9.07
C LYS A 51 -1.60 11.50 10.48
N SER A 52 -0.86 12.59 10.65
CA SER A 52 -0.53 13.30 11.90
C SER A 52 0.00 12.49 13.10
N LEU A 53 0.99 13.05 13.81
CA LEU A 53 1.46 12.56 15.10
C LEU A 53 0.30 12.26 16.08
N GLY A 54 -0.78 13.04 16.01
CA GLY A 54 -1.98 12.88 16.80
C GLY A 54 -2.75 11.58 16.61
N GLU A 55 -2.92 11.14 15.37
CA GLU A 55 -3.66 9.92 15.06
C GLU A 55 -2.87 8.68 15.50
N VAL A 56 -1.55 8.73 15.38
CA VAL A 56 -0.64 7.70 15.89
C VAL A 56 -0.75 7.58 17.41
N ILE A 57 -0.71 8.71 18.13
CA ILE A 57 -0.88 8.73 19.60
C ILE A 57 -2.24 8.15 19.99
N LYS A 58 -3.33 8.59 19.35
CA LYS A 58 -4.69 8.12 19.62
C LYS A 58 -4.86 6.62 19.35
N ARG A 59 -4.25 6.12 18.28
CA ARG A 59 -4.28 4.68 17.92
C ARG A 59 -3.56 3.83 18.96
N TYR A 60 -2.33 4.19 19.34
CA TYR A 60 -1.59 3.45 20.36
C TYR A 60 -2.29 3.46 21.72
N ARG A 61 -2.84 4.62 22.10
CA ARG A 61 -3.61 4.77 23.33
C ARG A 61 -4.83 3.85 23.37
N THR A 62 -5.63 3.83 22.30
CA THR A 62 -6.84 2.98 22.23
C THR A 62 -6.49 1.49 22.14
N GLN A 63 -5.46 1.11 21.39
CA GLN A 63 -4.98 -0.28 21.34
C GLN A 63 -4.53 -0.81 22.70
N ARG A 64 -3.91 0.04 23.53
CA ARG A 64 -3.47 -0.32 24.89
C ARG A 64 -4.51 -0.02 25.97
N LYS A 65 -5.75 0.35 25.59
CA LYS A 65 -6.85 0.69 26.51
C LYS A 65 -6.49 1.79 27.52
N MET A 66 -5.70 2.76 27.09
CA MET A 66 -5.24 3.88 27.90
C MET A 66 -6.16 5.10 27.75
N THR A 67 -6.23 5.94 28.77
CA THR A 67 -6.94 7.23 28.74
C THR A 67 -5.97 8.37 28.43
N GLN A 68 -6.47 9.53 27.99
CA GLN A 68 -5.58 10.67 27.71
C GLN A 68 -4.90 11.15 28.99
N GLU A 69 -5.58 11.01 30.12
CA GLU A 69 -5.13 11.30 31.48
C GLU A 69 -3.94 10.40 31.85
N PHE A 70 -4.05 9.09 31.58
CA PHE A 70 -2.98 8.14 31.85
C PHE A 70 -1.72 8.41 30.99
N VAL A 71 -1.92 8.71 29.70
CA VAL A 71 -0.82 9.07 28.79
C VAL A 71 -0.16 10.38 29.22
N ALA A 72 -0.97 11.35 29.66
CA ALA A 72 -0.49 12.64 30.15
C ALA A 72 0.34 12.50 31.44
N GLU A 73 -0.15 11.72 32.39
CA GLU A 73 0.55 11.41 33.64
C GLU A 73 1.90 10.71 33.37
N SER A 74 1.90 9.71 32.48
CA SER A 74 3.10 8.97 32.10
C SER A 74 4.16 9.82 31.39
N LEU A 75 3.72 10.85 30.66
CA LEU A 75 4.60 11.76 29.91
C LEU A 75 4.91 13.07 30.66
N GLY A 76 4.34 13.27 31.86
CA GLY A 76 4.52 14.51 32.63
C GLY A 76 3.94 15.75 31.96
N VAL A 77 2.91 15.59 31.11
CA VAL A 77 2.23 16.69 30.41
C VAL A 77 0.79 16.82 30.85
N THR A 78 0.10 17.87 30.43
CA THR A 78 -1.33 18.02 30.73
C THR A 78 -2.17 17.13 29.80
N ARG A 79 -3.30 16.62 30.29
CA ARG A 79 -4.32 15.94 29.46
C ARG A 79 -4.73 16.78 28.25
N GLN A 80 -4.79 18.10 28.43
CA GLN A 80 -5.08 19.05 27.35
C GLN A 80 -4.01 19.05 26.26
N ALA A 81 -2.72 18.90 26.60
CA ALA A 81 -1.65 18.77 25.62
C ALA A 81 -1.83 17.49 24.78
N VAL A 82 -2.13 16.36 25.42
CA VAL A 82 -2.43 15.09 24.72
C VAL A 82 -3.65 15.23 23.82
N SER A 83 -4.71 15.90 24.27
CA SER A 83 -5.90 16.17 23.45
C SER A 83 -5.59 17.05 22.24
N LYS A 84 -4.75 18.08 22.39
CA LYS A 84 -4.29 18.94 21.28
C LYS A 84 -3.44 18.16 20.28
N TRP A 85 -2.55 17.28 20.77
CA TRP A 85 -1.78 16.39 19.91
C TRP A 85 -2.71 15.47 19.12
N GLU A 86 -3.64 14.77 19.78
CA GLU A 86 -4.57 13.81 19.17
C GLU A 86 -5.60 14.46 18.20
N SER A 87 -5.92 15.75 18.37
CA SER A 87 -6.88 16.47 17.53
C SER A 87 -6.25 17.28 16.39
N GLY A 88 -4.92 17.38 16.35
CA GLY A 88 -4.21 18.13 15.32
C GLY A 88 -4.40 19.65 15.36
N VAL A 89 -5.08 20.18 16.39
CA VAL A 89 -5.29 21.62 16.56
C VAL A 89 -4.04 22.23 17.19
N SER A 90 -3.04 22.53 16.35
CA SER A 90 -1.94 23.42 16.73
C SER A 90 -2.53 24.82 16.87
N GLN A 91 -2.85 25.21 18.09
CA GLN A 91 -3.43 26.52 18.39
C GLN A 91 -2.34 27.59 18.33
N THR A 92 -1.87 27.94 17.13
CA THR A 92 -1.20 29.24 16.92
C THR A 92 -2.29 30.30 16.85
N LYS A 93 -2.72 30.81 18.02
CA LYS A 93 -3.31 32.14 18.05
C LYS A 93 -2.16 33.09 17.72
N GLY A 94 -2.12 33.58 16.47
CA GLY A 94 -1.37 34.77 16.13
C GLY A 94 -1.95 35.93 16.94
N TYR A 95 -1.21 36.32 17.96
CA TYR A 95 -1.32 37.64 18.58
C TYR A 95 -0.21 38.50 17.98
#